data_AF-A0AAE8PDC7-F1
#
_entry.id   AF-A0AAE8PDC7-F1
#
_cell.length_a   1.000
_cell.length_b   1.000
_cell.length_c   1.000
_cell.angle_alpha   90.00
_cell.angle_beta   90.00
_cell.angle_gamma   90.00
#
_symmetry.space_group_name_H-M   'P 1'
#
loop_
_entity.id
_entity.type
_entity.pdbx_description
1 polymer ?
#
loop_
_entity_poly.entity_id
_entity_poly.type
_entity_poly.pdbx_seq_one_letter_code
_entity_poly.pdbx_strand_id
1 'polypeptide(L)'
;MTKKNKSILISKLLFFTENNKLIEENLRIADLFYEHDIALGILARSTTINILRSKIPTDYQEKINFLSRDDKNKKDYIKQNKDLIIAVIGVVNEDAIYSFNCRLPLFNPEKLISKELDISEKVKQYGLPINKFENVIDCLKAYEIHQENYFNIPFNQKFSVISLNNANTYQSPKDEERIKNIFSANLKGSVSERDQEILLILLFHLINEVRTNSYYDSVKYWGTFPSSDPENKNTSISFLKECVRKILNGLPKKGSELLIRQKEMQSKHTTRSTERINIKSNKDFETLIVNPELVNKIEGEVVCIIDDYITNGYSAEAAKHLLLAAGAKEVIFLAFGKFGTKYYSTNYKIKGDVSSNYTYEFESELLCERVYEGKQVYNNGNNSEISRFNELI
;
A
#
# COMPACT_ATOMS: atom_id res chain seq x y z
N MET A 1 2.61 18.48 27.16
CA MET A 1 3.18 17.87 25.94
C MET A 1 2.18 16.87 25.39
N THR A 2 1.46 17.26 24.35
CA THR A 2 0.64 16.35 23.52
C THR A 2 1.55 15.25 22.98
N LYS A 3 1.13 13.99 23.14
CA LYS A 3 1.95 12.82 22.79
C LYS A 3 2.11 12.78 21.26
N LYS A 4 3.33 12.95 20.75
CA LYS A 4 3.64 12.80 19.33
C LYS A 4 3.41 11.33 18.94
N ASN A 5 2.29 11.02 18.28
CA ASN A 5 1.95 9.66 17.83
C ASN A 5 2.69 9.26 16.54
N LYS A 6 3.35 10.22 15.89
CA LYS A 6 4.24 10.01 14.74
C LYS A 6 5.68 9.87 15.20
N SER A 7 6.40 8.89 14.68
CA SER A 7 7.82 8.72 14.96
C SER A 7 8.60 8.30 13.72
N ILE A 8 9.81 8.84 13.58
CA ILE A 8 10.78 8.39 12.60
C ILE A 8 11.96 7.75 13.31
N LEU A 9 12.27 6.52 12.91
CA LEU A 9 13.42 5.79 13.42
C LEU A 9 14.56 5.89 12.40
N ILE A 10 15.69 6.46 12.79
CA ILE A 10 16.77 6.79 11.86
C ILE A 10 18.02 6.03 12.23
N SER A 11 18.72 5.48 11.24
CA SER A 11 20.02 4.85 11.45
C SER A 11 20.99 5.79 12.17
N LYS A 12 21.77 5.27 13.13
CA LYS A 12 22.83 6.07 13.79
C LYS A 12 23.77 6.73 12.78
N LEU A 13 23.97 6.12 11.61
CA LEU A 13 24.94 6.58 10.62
C LEU A 13 24.55 7.90 9.93
N LEU A 14 23.30 8.35 10.09
CA LEU A 14 22.91 9.70 9.66
C LEU A 14 23.31 10.79 10.64
N PHE A 15 23.53 10.48 11.92
CA PHE A 15 23.93 11.48 12.93
C PHE A 15 25.37 11.26 13.42
N PHE A 16 25.91 10.06 13.24
CA PHE A 16 27.19 9.68 13.78
C PHE A 16 28.00 8.90 12.75
N THR A 17 29.31 9.12 12.72
CA THR A 17 30.21 8.28 11.95
C THR A 17 30.25 6.85 12.50
N GLU A 18 30.89 5.93 11.78
CA GLU A 18 31.11 4.57 12.25
C GLU A 18 31.80 4.53 13.63
N ASN A 19 32.76 5.44 13.83
CA ASN A 19 33.50 5.68 15.07
C ASN A 19 32.72 6.47 16.13
N ASN A 20 31.40 6.61 15.95
CA ASN A 20 30.49 7.28 16.86
C ASN A 20 30.82 8.77 17.09
N LYS A 21 31.49 9.45 16.15
CA LYS A 21 31.64 10.92 16.21
C LYS A 21 30.37 11.58 15.68
N LEU A 22 29.86 12.59 16.37
CA LEU A 22 28.67 13.33 15.94
C LEU A 22 28.96 14.09 14.64
N ILE A 23 27.98 14.11 13.74
CA ILE A 23 27.96 14.88 12.51
C ILE A 23 27.02 16.07 12.79
N GLU A 24 27.56 17.18 13.28
CA GLU A 24 26.77 18.30 13.82
C GLU A 24 25.84 18.93 12.79
N GLU A 25 26.27 19.02 11.53
CA GLU A 25 25.46 19.52 10.41
C GLU A 25 24.16 18.74 10.19
N ASN A 26 24.10 17.47 10.61
CA ASN A 26 22.91 16.63 10.47
C ASN A 26 21.92 16.81 11.63
N LEU A 27 22.26 17.58 12.67
CA LEU A 27 21.32 17.93 13.74
C LEU A 27 20.10 18.71 13.23
N ARG A 28 20.24 19.47 12.12
CA ARG A 28 19.13 20.15 11.43
C ARG A 28 18.00 19.21 11.01
N ILE A 29 18.30 17.92 10.81
CA ILE A 29 17.29 16.90 10.51
C ILE A 29 16.36 16.70 11.71
N ALA A 30 16.91 16.74 12.93
CA ALA A 30 16.12 16.65 14.15
C ALA A 30 15.20 17.86 14.35
N ASP A 31 15.67 19.06 14.00
CA ASP A 31 14.84 20.27 14.01
C ASP A 31 13.66 20.13 13.06
N LEU A 32 13.94 19.74 11.81
CA LEU A 32 12.90 19.53 10.79
C LEU A 32 11.78 18.61 11.27
N PHE A 33 12.11 17.43 11.81
CA PHE A 33 11.08 16.52 12.32
C PHE A 33 10.39 17.06 13.58
N TYR A 34 11.13 17.75 14.45
CA TYR A 34 10.58 18.31 15.68
C TYR A 34 9.54 19.40 15.41
N GLU A 35 9.81 20.29 14.45
CA GLU A 35 8.92 21.36 13.97
C GLU A 35 7.63 20.83 13.35
N HIS A 36 7.65 19.61 12.80
CA HIS A 36 6.49 18.92 12.24
C HIS A 36 5.82 17.93 13.22
N ASP A 37 6.09 18.05 14.52
CA ASP A 37 5.53 17.20 15.56
C ASP A 37 5.79 15.69 15.37
N ILE A 38 6.94 15.35 14.77
CA ILE A 38 7.40 13.97 14.59
C ILE A 38 8.50 13.69 15.60
N ALA A 39 8.35 12.63 16.40
CA ALA A 39 9.39 12.22 17.32
C ALA A 39 10.52 11.51 16.56
N LEU A 40 11.77 11.94 16.77
CA LEU A 40 12.93 11.30 16.19
C LEU A 40 13.55 10.30 17.17
N GLY A 41 13.78 9.07 16.70
CA GLY A 41 14.51 8.05 17.43
C GLY A 41 15.72 7.55 16.64
N ILE A 42 16.92 7.63 17.21
CA ILE A 42 18.13 7.04 16.62
C ILE A 42 18.19 5.54 16.96
N LEU A 43 18.24 4.71 15.91
CA LEU A 43 18.41 3.26 16.00
C LEU A 43 19.90 2.89 16.13
N ALA A 44 20.24 2.25 17.24
CA ALA A 44 21.59 1.76 17.53
C ALA A 44 21.56 0.47 18.37
N ARG A 45 22.70 -0.18 18.56
CA ARG A 45 22.83 -1.30 19.52
C ARG A 45 22.75 -0.78 20.95
N SER A 46 22.19 -1.57 21.87
CA SER A 46 22.05 -1.19 23.29
C SER A 46 23.37 -0.71 23.90
N THR A 47 24.47 -1.41 23.59
CA THR A 47 25.81 -1.10 24.13
C THR A 47 26.38 0.23 23.65
N THR A 48 25.90 0.77 22.53
CA THR A 48 26.40 2.01 21.94
C THR A 48 25.58 3.23 22.37
N ILE A 49 24.30 3.05 22.76
CA ILE A 49 23.37 4.16 23.03
C ILE A 49 23.91 5.15 24.07
N ASN A 50 24.50 4.67 25.16
CA ASN A 50 25.02 5.56 26.21
C ASN A 50 26.15 6.47 25.69
N ILE A 51 27.02 5.93 24.83
CA ILE A 51 28.12 6.69 24.19
C ILE A 51 27.57 7.73 23.22
N LEU A 52 26.52 7.39 22.46
CA LEU A 52 25.91 8.33 21.52
C LEU A 52 25.17 9.44 22.25
N ARG A 53 24.43 9.09 23.30
CA ARG A 53 23.63 10.04 24.08
C ARG A 53 24.49 11.12 24.74
N SER A 54 25.66 10.76 25.26
CA SER A 54 26.57 11.74 25.88
C SER A 54 27.18 12.73 24.89
N LYS A 55 27.04 12.50 23.58
CA LYS A 55 27.56 13.37 22.52
C LYS A 55 26.49 14.30 21.94
N ILE A 56 25.21 14.10 22.29
CA ILE A 56 24.13 14.98 21.82
C ILE A 56 24.17 16.31 22.61
N PRO A 57 24.23 17.47 21.93
CA PRO A 57 24.17 18.77 22.59
C PRO A 57 22.88 18.95 23.39
N THR A 58 22.93 19.72 24.48
CA THR A 58 21.81 19.91 25.42
C THR A 58 20.51 20.32 24.71
N ASP A 59 20.59 21.23 23.74
CA ASP A 59 19.43 21.77 23.00
C ASP A 59 18.72 20.73 22.10
N TYR A 60 19.34 19.56 21.89
CA TYR A 60 18.80 18.47 21.09
C TYR A 60 18.36 17.25 21.93
N GLN A 61 18.59 17.27 23.24
CA GLN A 61 18.27 16.12 24.11
C GLN A 61 16.76 15.84 24.18
N GLU A 62 15.92 16.87 24.03
CA GLU A 62 14.46 16.69 23.95
C GLU A 62 13.97 16.28 22.55
N LYS A 63 14.73 16.59 21.51
CA LYS A 63 14.38 16.34 20.10
C LYS A 63 14.75 14.93 19.66
N ILE A 64 15.82 14.37 20.25
CA ILE A 64 16.43 13.11 19.84
C ILE A 64 16.26 12.05 20.92
N ASN A 65 15.51 11.00 20.61
CA ASN A 65 15.42 9.80 21.41
C ASN A 65 16.37 8.71 20.88
N PHE A 66 16.63 7.69 21.69
CA PHE A 66 17.40 6.52 21.26
C PHE A 66 16.56 5.25 21.40
N LEU A 67 16.73 4.36 20.44
CA LEU A 67 16.05 3.08 20.40
C LEU A 67 17.04 1.96 20.13
N SER A 68 17.00 0.93 20.98
CA SER A 68 17.81 -0.26 20.76
C SER A 68 17.24 -1.12 19.65
N ARG A 69 18.13 -1.56 18.76
CA ARG A 69 17.82 -2.58 17.75
C ARG A 69 17.57 -3.97 18.37
N ASP A 70 17.98 -4.20 19.62
CA ASP A 70 18.00 -5.53 20.24
C ASP A 70 16.81 -5.76 21.20
N ASP A 71 16.04 -4.71 21.50
CA ASP A 71 14.91 -4.76 22.43
C ASP A 71 13.69 -5.46 21.82
N LYS A 72 13.50 -6.75 22.15
CA LYS A 72 12.38 -7.56 21.66
C LYS A 72 11.03 -7.05 22.16
N ASN A 73 10.91 -6.70 23.44
CA ASN A 73 9.65 -6.23 24.02
C ASN A 73 9.17 -4.97 23.32
N LYS A 74 10.09 -4.06 22.99
CA LYS A 74 9.75 -2.83 22.27
C LYS A 74 9.36 -3.07 20.81
N LYS A 75 10.00 -4.03 20.13
CA LYS A 75 9.59 -4.46 18.78
C LYS A 75 8.17 -5.02 18.78
N ASP A 76 7.86 -5.90 19.74
CA ASP A 76 6.53 -6.50 19.85
C ASP A 76 5.46 -5.45 20.15
N TYR A 77 5.76 -4.51 21.06
CA TYR A 77 4.89 -3.37 21.34
C TYR A 77 4.63 -2.52 20.08
N ILE A 78 5.68 -2.14 19.35
CA ILE A 78 5.53 -1.34 18.11
C ILE A 78 4.69 -2.08 17.07
N LYS A 79 4.94 -3.38 16.92
CA LYS A 79 4.25 -4.22 15.93
C LYS A 79 2.76 -4.37 16.24
N GLN A 80 2.39 -4.45 17.51
CA GLN A 80 1.00 -4.64 17.96
C GLN A 80 0.24 -3.32 18.07
N ASN A 81 0.93 -2.21 18.35
CA ASN A 81 0.30 -0.91 18.51
C ASN A 81 0.00 -0.27 17.14
N LYS A 82 -1.27 -0.31 16.76
CA LYS A 82 -1.77 0.22 15.48
C LYS A 82 -1.95 1.74 15.48
N ASP A 83 -2.00 2.37 16.66
CA ASP A 83 -2.18 3.82 16.81
C ASP A 83 -0.87 4.61 16.57
N LEU A 84 0.28 3.93 16.57
CA LEU A 84 1.59 4.55 16.37
C LEU A 84 1.96 4.59 14.89
N ILE A 85 2.15 5.77 14.33
CA ILE A 85 2.61 5.94 12.95
C ILE A 85 4.14 5.99 12.97
N ILE A 86 4.79 4.89 12.57
CA ILE A 86 6.25 4.77 12.64
C ILE A 86 6.80 4.35 11.29
N ALA A 87 7.88 4.99 10.85
CA ALA A 87 8.69 4.56 9.72
C ALA A 87 10.18 4.50 10.11
N VAL A 88 11.00 3.91 9.24
CA VAL A 88 12.44 3.76 9.44
C VAL A 88 13.19 4.38 8.27
N ILE A 89 14.19 5.23 8.51
CA ILE A 89 15.20 5.63 7.52
C ILE A 89 16.45 4.77 7.77
N GLY A 90 16.69 3.82 6.88
CA GLY A 90 17.77 2.84 7.03
C GLY A 90 19.05 3.26 6.34
N VAL A 91 20.18 2.74 6.84
CA VAL A 91 21.48 2.79 6.15
C VAL A 91 22.10 1.40 6.11
N VAL A 92 21.99 0.62 7.19
CA VAL A 92 22.57 -0.72 7.29
C VAL A 92 21.51 -1.82 7.24
N ASN A 93 21.96 -3.06 6.99
CA ASN A 93 21.08 -4.23 6.90
C ASN A 93 20.21 -4.43 8.15
N GLU A 94 20.75 -4.13 9.33
CA GLU A 94 20.05 -4.24 10.59
C GLU A 94 18.87 -3.27 10.71
N ASP A 95 18.94 -2.09 10.08
CA ASP A 95 17.82 -1.15 10.07
C ASP A 95 16.66 -1.70 9.22
N ALA A 96 16.98 -2.28 8.06
CA ALA A 96 15.98 -2.94 7.23
C ALA A 96 15.36 -4.15 7.95
N ILE A 97 16.19 -4.98 8.60
CA ILE A 97 15.70 -6.12 9.40
C ILE A 97 14.81 -5.65 10.55
N TYR A 98 15.20 -4.57 11.24
CA TYR A 98 14.38 -3.97 12.30
C TYR A 98 13.01 -3.56 11.75
N SER A 99 13.00 -2.84 10.62
CA SER A 99 11.79 -2.38 9.95
C SER A 99 10.83 -3.53 9.62
N PHE A 100 11.32 -4.60 8.99
CA PHE A 100 10.48 -5.75 8.62
C PHE A 100 9.95 -6.53 9.83
N ASN A 101 10.77 -6.71 10.86
CA ASN A 101 10.32 -7.39 12.09
C ASN A 101 9.20 -6.62 12.79
N CYS A 102 9.24 -5.30 12.71
CA CYS A 102 8.24 -4.40 13.29
C CYS A 102 7.08 -4.08 12.33
N ARG A 103 7.12 -4.58 11.08
CA ARG A 103 6.16 -4.26 10.00
C ARG A 103 6.05 -2.76 9.72
N LEU A 104 7.19 -2.09 9.62
CA LEU A 104 7.27 -0.66 9.36
C LEU A 104 7.65 -0.37 7.90
N PRO A 105 7.24 0.78 7.36
CA PRO A 105 7.83 1.31 6.13
C PRO A 105 9.33 1.58 6.33
N LEU A 106 10.13 1.24 5.33
CA LEU A 106 11.56 1.54 5.26
C LEU A 106 11.80 2.58 4.17
N PHE A 107 12.54 3.63 4.46
CA PHE A 107 12.99 4.63 3.50
C PHE A 107 14.48 4.43 3.19
N ASN A 108 14.83 4.66 1.92
CA ASN A 108 16.18 4.65 1.39
C ASN A 108 16.66 6.10 1.16
N PRO A 109 17.60 6.62 2.00
CA PRO A 109 18.12 7.98 1.89
C PRO A 109 19.29 8.11 0.90
N GLU A 110 19.52 7.17 -0.03
CA GLU A 110 20.70 7.13 -0.93
C GLU A 110 21.02 8.44 -1.62
N LYS A 111 20.00 9.18 -2.05
CA LYS A 111 20.19 10.46 -2.74
C LYS A 111 20.49 11.65 -1.81
N LEU A 112 20.38 11.45 -0.50
CA LEU A 112 20.54 12.48 0.53
C LEU A 112 21.88 12.42 1.26
N ILE A 113 22.56 11.29 1.19
CA ILE A 113 23.77 11.04 1.97
C ILE A 113 25.03 11.31 1.13
N SER A 114 26.15 11.55 1.83
CA SER A 114 27.44 11.71 1.16
C SER A 114 27.82 10.42 0.42
N LYS A 115 28.57 10.56 -0.69
CA LYS A 115 29.08 9.41 -1.47
C LYS A 115 29.99 8.47 -0.68
N GLU A 116 30.45 8.90 0.50
CA GLU A 116 31.33 8.12 1.37
C GLU A 116 30.56 7.12 2.24
N LEU A 117 29.26 7.32 2.44
CA LEU A 117 28.42 6.41 3.21
C LEU A 117 27.75 5.41 2.26
N ASP A 118 28.17 4.14 2.31
CA ASP A 118 27.53 3.10 1.52
C ASP A 118 26.25 2.59 2.21
N ILE A 119 25.14 2.63 1.48
CA ILE A 119 23.88 2.08 1.93
C ILE A 119 23.85 0.59 1.62
N SER A 120 23.38 -0.20 2.58
CA SER A 120 23.31 -1.64 2.38
C SER A 120 22.33 -2.03 1.27
N GLU A 121 22.67 -3.08 0.53
CA GLU A 121 21.82 -3.61 -0.55
C GLU A 121 20.39 -3.90 -0.12
N LYS A 122 20.19 -4.34 1.13
CA LYS A 122 18.84 -4.56 1.67
C LYS A 122 18.05 -3.24 1.80
N VAL A 123 18.69 -2.15 2.21
CA VAL A 123 18.00 -0.85 2.24
C VAL A 123 17.74 -0.35 0.82
N LYS A 124 18.69 -0.49 -0.12
CA LYS A 124 18.47 -0.11 -1.53
C LYS A 124 17.34 -0.91 -2.20
N GLN A 125 17.30 -2.22 -1.95
CA GLN A 125 16.34 -3.14 -2.58
C GLN A 125 14.91 -3.00 -2.03
N TYR A 126 14.77 -2.67 -0.74
CA TYR A 126 13.48 -2.72 -0.05
C TYR A 126 13.02 -1.36 0.50
N GLY A 127 13.91 -0.38 0.58
CA GLY A 127 13.60 0.96 1.04
C GLY A 127 12.94 1.79 -0.05
N LEU A 128 12.01 2.63 0.38
CA LEU A 128 11.31 3.62 -0.41
C LEU A 128 12.25 4.80 -0.69
N PRO A 129 12.59 5.08 -1.96
CA PRO A 129 13.58 6.12 -2.27
C PRO A 129 13.03 7.51 -1.93
N ILE A 130 13.82 8.29 -1.19
CA ILE A 130 13.51 9.69 -0.87
C ILE A 130 14.58 10.61 -1.43
N ASN A 131 14.17 11.80 -1.86
CA ASN A 131 15.06 12.81 -2.42
C ASN A 131 15.23 14.02 -1.48
N LYS A 132 14.39 14.13 -0.44
CA LYS A 132 14.38 15.15 0.62
C LYS A 132 13.73 14.55 1.88
N PHE A 133 14.09 15.01 3.08
CA PHE A 133 13.52 14.45 4.33
C PHE A 133 12.04 14.80 4.47
N GLU A 134 11.61 15.89 3.85
CA GLU A 134 10.23 16.35 3.73
C GLU A 134 9.34 15.29 3.08
N ASN A 135 9.86 14.46 2.16
CA ASN A 135 9.09 13.34 1.60
C ASN A 135 8.57 12.40 2.70
N VAL A 136 9.35 12.18 3.76
CA VAL A 136 8.95 11.34 4.90
C VAL A 136 7.83 12.02 5.69
N ILE A 137 7.91 13.34 5.85
CA ILE A 137 6.90 14.14 6.55
C ILE A 137 5.57 14.08 5.79
N ASP A 138 5.61 14.27 4.48
CA ASP A 138 4.43 14.21 3.61
C ASP A 138 3.80 12.82 3.62
N CYS A 139 4.61 11.76 3.65
CA CYS A 139 4.13 10.39 3.85
C CYS A 139 3.39 10.20 5.18
N LEU A 140 3.96 10.69 6.28
CA LEU A 140 3.32 10.58 7.60
C LEU A 140 2.04 11.41 7.70
N LYS A 141 1.98 12.57 7.02
CA LYS A 141 0.75 13.36 6.88
C LYS A 141 -0.29 12.64 6.03
N ALA A 142 0.10 12.06 4.90
CA ALA A 142 -0.77 11.27 4.02
C ALA A 142 -1.43 10.10 4.76
N TYR A 143 -0.67 9.46 5.67
CA TYR A 143 -1.21 8.42 6.55
C TYR A 143 -2.35 8.93 7.44
N GLU A 144 -2.32 10.18 7.90
CA GLU A 144 -3.35 10.79 8.77
C GLU A 144 -4.55 11.36 7.98
N ILE A 145 -4.45 11.44 6.66
CA ILE A 145 -5.57 11.91 5.81
C ILE A 145 -6.64 10.83 5.70
N HIS A 146 -6.25 9.57 5.51
CA HIS A 146 -7.18 8.43 5.42
C HIS A 146 -7.95 8.26 6.72
N GLN A 147 -9.28 8.34 6.66
CA GLN A 147 -10.14 8.05 7.81
C GLN A 147 -11.10 6.90 7.50
N GLU A 148 -11.78 6.96 6.35
CA GLU A 148 -12.75 5.95 5.97
C GLU A 148 -12.72 5.65 4.46
N ASN A 149 -12.94 4.38 4.13
CA ASN A 149 -13.03 3.93 2.74
C ASN A 149 -14.24 4.56 2.03
N TYR A 150 -14.03 5.08 0.83
CA TYR A 150 -15.11 5.55 -0.03
C TYR A 150 -16.15 4.48 -0.35
N PHE A 151 -15.74 3.23 -0.55
CA PHE A 151 -16.66 2.13 -0.88
C PHE A 151 -16.29 0.87 -0.13
N ASN A 152 -17.27 0.18 0.44
CA ASN A 152 -17.06 -1.09 1.14
C ASN A 152 -18.31 -1.97 1.07
N ILE A 153 -18.17 -3.19 0.53
CA ILE A 153 -19.20 -4.23 0.57
C ILE A 153 -18.58 -5.56 1.02
N PRO A 154 -18.94 -6.10 2.20
CA PRO A 154 -18.50 -7.40 2.67
C PRO A 154 -19.51 -8.51 2.32
N PHE A 155 -19.36 -9.12 1.14
CA PHE A 155 -20.21 -10.21 0.67
C PHE A 155 -19.93 -11.53 1.44
N ASN A 156 -20.84 -11.89 2.35
CA ASN A 156 -20.94 -13.22 2.98
C ASN A 156 -19.61 -13.80 3.54
N GLN A 157 -18.73 -12.95 4.08
CA GLN A 157 -17.41 -13.30 4.66
C GLN A 157 -16.42 -13.99 3.70
N LYS A 158 -16.81 -14.32 2.46
CA LYS A 158 -15.94 -14.95 1.46
C LYS A 158 -15.40 -13.96 0.45
N PHE A 159 -16.05 -12.81 0.29
CA PHE A 159 -15.62 -11.80 -0.65
C PHE A 159 -15.89 -10.40 -0.11
N SER A 160 -14.95 -9.49 -0.27
CA SER A 160 -15.16 -8.08 0.04
C SER A 160 -14.61 -7.20 -1.06
N VAL A 161 -15.29 -6.08 -1.30
CA VAL A 161 -14.83 -5.05 -2.22
C VAL A 161 -14.71 -3.74 -1.49
N ILE A 162 -13.50 -3.21 -1.50
CA ILE A 162 -13.11 -2.01 -0.78
C ILE A 162 -12.47 -1.05 -1.77
N SER A 163 -12.82 0.24 -1.67
CA SER A 163 -12.11 1.30 -2.36
C SER A 163 -11.81 2.44 -1.41
N LEU A 164 -10.57 2.90 -1.43
CA LEU A 164 -10.10 3.96 -0.54
C LEU A 164 -10.75 5.30 -0.91
N ASN A 165 -10.73 5.67 -2.20
CA ASN A 165 -11.11 7.01 -2.64
C ASN A 165 -12.30 7.07 -3.59
N ASN A 166 -13.02 8.19 -3.55
CA ASN A 166 -13.91 8.59 -4.61
C ASN A 166 -13.11 9.06 -5.84
N ALA A 167 -13.22 8.35 -6.95
CA ALA A 167 -12.51 8.70 -8.19
C ALA A 167 -13.35 9.58 -9.13
N ASN A 168 -14.61 9.88 -8.80
CA ASN A 168 -15.48 10.70 -9.65
C ASN A 168 -14.91 12.11 -9.80
N THR A 169 -14.73 12.56 -11.05
CA THR A 169 -14.30 13.92 -11.40
C THR A 169 -15.46 14.81 -11.86
N TYR A 170 -16.54 14.21 -12.37
CA TYR A 170 -17.72 14.96 -12.82
C TYR A 170 -18.35 15.74 -11.66
N GLN A 171 -18.54 17.05 -11.84
CA GLN A 171 -19.07 17.98 -10.83
C GLN A 171 -18.24 18.08 -9.54
N SER A 172 -16.99 17.63 -9.54
CA SER A 172 -16.09 17.85 -8.41
C SER A 172 -15.54 19.27 -8.39
N PRO A 173 -15.23 19.84 -7.21
CA PRO A 173 -14.41 21.05 -7.11
C PRO A 173 -13.10 20.87 -7.89
N LYS A 174 -12.60 21.97 -8.50
CA LYS A 174 -11.40 21.94 -9.36
C LYS A 174 -10.17 21.36 -8.66
N ASP A 175 -9.99 21.67 -7.38
CA ASP A 175 -8.84 21.18 -6.62
C ASP A 175 -8.92 19.66 -6.37
N GLU A 176 -10.12 19.14 -6.09
CA GLU A 176 -10.34 17.69 -5.98
C GLU A 176 -10.10 16.99 -7.32
N GLU A 177 -10.62 17.56 -8.41
CA GLU A 177 -10.41 17.02 -9.75
C GLU A 177 -8.91 16.97 -10.11
N ARG A 178 -8.15 18.03 -9.78
CA ARG A 178 -6.70 18.07 -9.97
C ARG A 178 -6.02 16.91 -9.26
N ILE A 179 -6.32 16.69 -7.98
CA ILE A 179 -5.72 15.63 -7.17
C ILE A 179 -6.08 14.24 -7.71
N LYS A 180 -7.37 14.02 -8.02
CA LYS A 180 -7.85 12.75 -8.61
C LYS A 180 -7.14 12.45 -9.94
N ASN A 181 -6.92 13.47 -10.76
CA ASN A 181 -6.19 13.33 -12.03
C ASN A 181 -4.71 13.02 -11.81
N ILE A 182 -4.05 13.66 -10.83
CA ILE A 182 -2.65 13.38 -10.47
C ILE A 182 -2.49 11.94 -9.97
N PHE A 183 -3.40 11.47 -9.11
CA PHE A 183 -3.44 10.09 -8.64
C PHE A 183 -3.67 9.11 -9.79
N SER A 184 -4.65 9.37 -10.66
CA SER A 184 -4.91 8.53 -11.84
C SER A 184 -3.69 8.47 -12.77
N ALA A 185 -3.02 9.59 -13.03
CA ALA A 185 -1.83 9.62 -13.86
C ALA A 185 -0.70 8.79 -13.26
N ASN A 186 -0.48 8.88 -11.95
CA ASN A 186 0.56 8.13 -11.25
C ASN A 186 0.28 6.63 -11.14
N LEU A 187 -0.99 6.25 -10.95
CA LEU A 187 -1.40 4.83 -10.86
C LEU A 187 -1.36 4.13 -12.23
N LYS A 188 -1.64 4.86 -13.32
CA LYS A 188 -1.66 4.34 -14.70
C LYS A 188 -0.37 4.55 -15.48
N GLY A 189 0.48 5.47 -15.03
CA GLY A 189 1.71 5.85 -15.70
C GLY A 189 2.76 4.74 -15.70
N SER A 190 3.61 4.76 -16.73
CA SER A 190 4.80 3.93 -16.79
C SER A 190 5.87 4.38 -15.78
N VAL A 191 6.93 3.59 -15.62
CA VAL A 191 8.05 3.90 -14.70
C VAL A 191 8.66 5.29 -14.96
N SER A 192 8.70 5.73 -16.22
CA SER A 192 9.25 7.04 -16.61
C SER A 192 8.29 8.22 -16.42
N GLU A 193 6.99 7.96 -16.30
CA GLU A 193 5.96 9.01 -16.25
C GLU A 193 5.42 9.23 -14.84
N ARG A 194 5.68 8.30 -13.92
CA ARG A 194 5.22 8.39 -12.54
C ARG A 194 6.13 9.29 -11.70
N ASP A 195 5.51 10.10 -10.86
CA ASP A 195 6.13 10.91 -9.83
C ASP A 195 6.34 10.06 -8.58
N GLN A 196 7.61 9.95 -8.17
CA GLN A 196 7.98 9.17 -7.00
C GLN A 196 7.37 9.72 -5.71
N GLU A 197 7.24 11.03 -5.54
CA GLU A 197 6.68 11.65 -4.33
C GLU A 197 5.19 11.30 -4.20
N ILE A 198 4.45 11.39 -5.31
CA ILE A 198 3.04 11.03 -5.36
C ILE A 198 2.81 9.54 -5.08
N LEU A 199 3.67 8.65 -5.60
CA LEU A 199 3.60 7.22 -5.29
C LEU A 199 3.81 6.93 -3.81
N LEU A 200 4.70 7.66 -3.13
CA LEU A 200 4.90 7.50 -1.70
C LEU A 200 3.68 7.96 -0.90
N ILE A 201 3.04 9.06 -1.30
CA ILE A 201 1.78 9.54 -0.71
C ILE A 201 0.68 8.48 -0.86
N LEU A 202 0.48 7.96 -2.08
CA LEU A 202 -0.47 6.88 -2.35
C LEU A 202 -0.16 5.62 -1.53
N LEU A 203 1.12 5.26 -1.43
CA LEU A 203 1.54 4.11 -0.62
C LEU A 203 1.19 4.29 0.86
N PHE A 204 1.44 5.47 1.44
CA PHE A 204 1.15 5.71 2.86
C PHE A 204 -0.34 5.81 3.15
N HIS A 205 -1.13 6.31 2.20
CA HIS A 205 -2.58 6.23 2.25
C HIS A 205 -3.07 4.76 2.27
N LEU A 206 -2.52 3.91 1.40
CA LEU A 206 -2.82 2.47 1.39
C LEU A 206 -2.34 1.74 2.65
N ILE A 207 -1.12 2.03 3.13
CA ILE A 207 -0.54 1.40 4.33
C ILE A 207 -1.36 1.75 5.57
N ASN A 208 -1.98 2.94 5.64
CA ASN A 208 -2.92 3.24 6.72
C ASN A 208 -3.99 2.16 6.78
N GLU A 209 -4.78 2.00 5.72
CA GLU A 209 -5.90 1.05 5.67
C GLU A 209 -5.45 -0.36 6.07
N VAL A 210 -4.43 -0.91 5.40
CA VAL A 210 -4.06 -2.32 5.59
C VAL A 210 -3.38 -2.61 6.93
N ARG A 211 -2.93 -1.60 7.67
CA ARG A 211 -2.22 -1.77 8.95
C ARG A 211 -3.10 -1.43 10.15
N THR A 212 -3.97 -0.42 10.05
CA THR A 212 -4.90 -0.04 11.12
C THR A 212 -6.12 -0.94 11.14
N ASN A 213 -6.60 -1.38 9.98
CA ASN A 213 -7.77 -2.26 9.89
C ASN A 213 -7.37 -3.73 10.12
N SER A 214 -7.84 -4.32 11.22
CA SER A 214 -7.58 -5.73 11.57
C SER A 214 -8.16 -6.73 10.57
N TYR A 215 -9.04 -6.29 9.67
CA TYR A 215 -9.56 -7.12 8.61
C TYR A 215 -8.45 -7.68 7.69
N TYR A 216 -7.33 -6.97 7.56
CA TYR A 216 -6.18 -7.42 6.76
C TYR A 216 -5.19 -8.31 7.51
N ASP A 217 -5.34 -8.50 8.83
CA ASP A 217 -4.37 -9.28 9.64
C ASP A 217 -4.32 -10.76 9.22
N SER A 218 -5.42 -11.28 8.64
CA SER A 218 -5.54 -12.66 8.15
C SER A 218 -5.02 -12.85 6.72
N VAL A 219 -4.77 -11.76 5.98
CA VAL A 219 -4.36 -11.83 4.57
C VAL A 219 -2.96 -12.43 4.47
N LYS A 220 -2.87 -13.58 3.81
CA LYS A 220 -1.60 -14.27 3.60
C LYS A 220 -1.00 -14.00 2.24
N TYR A 221 -1.84 -13.94 1.20
CA TYR A 221 -1.40 -13.75 -0.18
C TYR A 221 -1.88 -12.41 -0.74
N TRP A 222 -0.98 -11.72 -1.43
CA TRP A 222 -1.20 -10.44 -2.06
C TRP A 222 -0.91 -10.55 -3.55
N GLY A 223 -1.81 -10.03 -4.38
CA GLY A 223 -1.62 -9.93 -5.82
C GLY A 223 -2.19 -8.62 -6.35
N THR A 224 -1.96 -8.37 -7.63
CA THR A 224 -2.63 -7.30 -8.37
C THR A 224 -3.64 -7.88 -9.34
N PHE A 225 -4.60 -7.06 -9.77
CA PHE A 225 -5.38 -7.41 -10.94
C PHE A 225 -4.54 -7.13 -12.20
N PRO A 226 -4.38 -8.10 -13.12
CA PRO A 226 -3.47 -7.93 -14.24
C PRO A 226 -3.99 -6.92 -15.27
N SER A 227 -3.08 -6.08 -15.75
CA SER A 227 -3.27 -5.17 -16.90
C SER A 227 -3.86 -5.90 -18.11
N SER A 228 -4.50 -5.16 -19.02
CA SER A 228 -4.93 -5.69 -20.32
C SER A 228 -3.77 -6.20 -21.18
N ASP A 229 -2.58 -5.63 -20.97
CA ASP A 229 -1.32 -6.06 -21.58
C ASP A 229 -0.56 -6.99 -20.61
N PRO A 230 -0.38 -8.29 -20.96
CA PRO A 230 0.31 -9.27 -20.12
C PRO A 230 1.83 -9.01 -19.97
N GLU A 231 2.44 -8.22 -20.85
CA GLU A 231 3.86 -7.85 -20.78
C GLU A 231 4.10 -6.66 -19.83
N ASN A 232 3.05 -5.88 -19.51
CA ASN A 232 3.14 -4.77 -18.58
C ASN A 232 3.16 -5.24 -17.10
N LYS A 233 4.32 -5.73 -16.67
CA LYS A 233 4.55 -6.25 -15.30
C LYS A 233 5.01 -5.18 -14.30
N ASN A 234 5.50 -4.04 -14.79
CA ASN A 234 6.10 -2.97 -13.98
C ASN A 234 5.16 -1.78 -13.81
N THR A 235 3.94 -2.04 -13.32
CA THR A 235 2.96 -0.99 -13.03
C THR A 235 3.20 -0.35 -11.67
N SER A 236 2.66 0.85 -11.46
CA SER A 236 2.62 1.49 -10.15
C SER A 236 1.90 0.63 -9.10
N ILE A 237 0.81 -0.04 -9.49
CA ILE A 237 0.07 -0.97 -8.60
C ILE A 237 0.93 -2.15 -8.18
N SER A 238 1.73 -2.73 -9.08
CA SER A 238 2.68 -3.81 -8.75
C SER A 238 3.72 -3.34 -7.72
N PHE A 239 4.26 -2.13 -7.90
CA PHE A 239 5.17 -1.51 -6.92
C PHE A 239 4.51 -1.34 -5.55
N LEU A 240 3.31 -0.74 -5.50
CA LEU A 240 2.58 -0.47 -4.26
C LEU A 240 2.24 -1.77 -3.52
N LYS A 241 1.74 -2.78 -4.26
CA LYS A 241 1.49 -4.12 -3.72
C LYS A 241 2.75 -4.76 -3.16
N GLU A 242 3.88 -4.69 -3.86
CA GLU A 242 5.13 -5.26 -3.36
C GLU A 242 5.60 -4.58 -2.07
N CYS A 243 5.43 -3.26 -1.95
CA CYS A 243 5.71 -2.53 -0.71
C CYS A 243 4.83 -3.02 0.45
N VAL A 244 3.50 -3.08 0.25
CA VAL A 244 2.55 -3.59 1.26
C VAL A 244 2.89 -5.03 1.65
N ARG A 245 3.09 -5.91 0.67
CA ARG A 245 3.44 -7.32 0.88
C ARG A 245 4.71 -7.45 1.72
N LYS A 246 5.74 -6.66 1.45
CA LYS A 246 7.00 -6.68 2.22
C LYS A 246 6.79 -6.22 3.66
N ILE A 247 6.08 -5.11 3.86
CA ILE A 247 5.79 -4.54 5.19
C ILE A 247 4.99 -5.51 6.04
N LEU A 248 3.96 -6.14 5.47
CA LEU A 248 3.08 -7.08 6.18
C LEU A 248 3.61 -8.52 6.22
N ASN A 249 4.78 -8.78 5.62
CA ASN A 249 5.37 -10.11 5.44
C ASN A 249 4.43 -11.10 4.72
N GLY A 250 3.72 -10.60 3.71
CA GLY A 250 2.83 -11.35 2.84
C GLY A 250 3.55 -12.20 1.79
N LEU A 251 2.80 -13.15 1.24
CA LEU A 251 3.18 -14.01 0.13
C LEU A 251 2.57 -13.49 -1.19
N PRO A 252 3.10 -13.91 -2.35
CA PRO A 252 4.31 -14.72 -2.55
C PRO A 252 5.60 -13.88 -2.49
N LYS A 253 6.71 -14.47 -2.04
CA LYS A 253 7.98 -13.74 -1.87
C LYS A 253 8.72 -13.41 -3.17
N LYS A 254 8.38 -14.08 -4.28
CA LYS A 254 9.13 -14.03 -5.55
C LYS A 254 8.47 -13.14 -6.62
N GLY A 255 7.50 -12.30 -6.25
CA GLY A 255 6.81 -11.41 -7.19
C GLY A 255 5.86 -12.11 -8.16
N SER A 256 5.59 -13.40 -7.97
CA SER A 256 4.54 -14.12 -8.71
C SER A 256 3.19 -13.46 -8.45
N GLU A 257 2.38 -13.21 -9.48
CA GLU A 257 1.01 -12.71 -9.30
C GLU A 257 0.03 -13.86 -9.07
N LEU A 258 -1.08 -13.59 -8.36
CA LEU A 258 -2.12 -14.58 -8.10
C LEU A 258 -2.94 -14.91 -9.35
N LEU A 259 -3.16 -13.90 -10.20
CA LEU A 259 -3.88 -14.00 -11.45
C LEU A 259 -2.91 -13.67 -12.59
N ILE A 260 -2.96 -14.46 -13.66
CA ILE A 260 -2.13 -14.26 -14.85
C ILE A 260 -3.06 -14.12 -16.05
N ARG A 261 -2.75 -13.16 -16.93
CA ARG A 261 -3.40 -13.04 -18.22
C ARG A 261 -2.62 -13.84 -19.28
N GLN A 262 -3.27 -14.81 -19.92
CA GLN A 262 -2.65 -15.67 -20.95
C GLN A 262 -2.70 -15.07 -22.36
N LYS A 263 -3.59 -14.12 -22.60
CA LYS A 263 -3.81 -13.48 -23.92
C LYS A 263 -4.08 -11.99 -23.74
N GLU A 264 -3.59 -11.16 -24.65
CA GLU A 264 -3.93 -9.74 -24.69
C GLU A 264 -5.46 -9.53 -24.72
N MET A 265 -5.93 -8.56 -23.95
CA MET A 265 -7.33 -8.16 -23.95
C MET A 265 -7.46 -6.81 -24.64
N GLN A 266 -8.38 -6.68 -25.61
CA GLN A 266 -8.72 -5.36 -26.14
C GLN A 266 -9.18 -4.43 -25.01
N SER A 267 -8.59 -3.23 -24.93
CA SER A 267 -8.86 -2.27 -23.86
C SER A 267 -10.36 -2.10 -23.61
N LYS A 268 -10.80 -2.25 -22.35
CA LYS A 268 -12.20 -2.04 -21.96
C LYS A 268 -12.67 -0.61 -22.28
N HIS A 269 -11.77 0.36 -22.44
CA HIS A 269 -12.10 1.75 -22.74
C HIS A 269 -12.48 2.00 -24.22
N THR A 270 -12.11 1.13 -25.15
CA THR A 270 -12.45 1.29 -26.57
C THR A 270 -13.83 0.72 -26.92
N THR A 271 -14.42 -0.07 -26.01
CA THR A 271 -15.77 -0.65 -26.16
C THR A 271 -16.83 0.26 -25.55
N ARG A 272 -17.98 0.46 -26.22
CA ARG A 272 -19.07 1.31 -25.72
C ARG A 272 -19.52 0.84 -24.32
N SER A 273 -19.92 1.77 -23.45
CA SER A 273 -20.31 1.47 -22.06
C SER A 273 -21.44 0.44 -21.96
N THR A 274 -22.37 0.43 -22.91
CA THR A 274 -23.48 -0.52 -23.03
C THR A 274 -23.00 -1.94 -23.35
N GLU A 275 -22.03 -2.09 -24.26
CA GLU A 275 -21.43 -3.38 -24.60
C GLU A 275 -20.62 -3.96 -23.45
N ARG A 276 -19.93 -3.12 -22.66
CA ARG A 276 -19.20 -3.57 -21.46
C ARG A 276 -20.10 -4.19 -20.39
N ILE A 277 -21.28 -3.61 -20.16
CA ILE A 277 -22.26 -4.13 -19.20
C ILE A 277 -22.79 -5.49 -19.68
N ASN A 278 -23.01 -5.64 -20.98
CA ASN A 278 -23.51 -6.91 -21.53
C ASN A 278 -22.49 -8.05 -21.44
N ILE A 279 -21.19 -7.73 -21.59
CA ILE A 279 -20.09 -8.70 -21.52
C ILE A 279 -19.75 -9.12 -20.08
N LYS A 280 -20.04 -8.28 -19.08
CA LYS A 280 -19.80 -8.56 -17.65
C LYS A 280 -18.35 -9.00 -17.39
N SER A 281 -18.14 -10.13 -16.73
CA SER A 281 -16.83 -10.70 -16.41
C SER A 281 -16.29 -11.66 -17.49
N ASN A 282 -17.05 -11.93 -18.56
CA ASN A 282 -16.71 -12.97 -19.54
C ASN A 282 -15.34 -12.75 -20.20
N LYS A 283 -15.03 -11.51 -20.59
CA LYS A 283 -13.71 -11.15 -21.18
C LYS A 283 -12.54 -11.45 -20.24
N ASP A 284 -12.75 -11.27 -18.94
CA ASP A 284 -11.71 -11.60 -17.96
C ASP A 284 -11.57 -13.13 -17.87
N PHE A 285 -12.66 -13.89 -17.83
CA PHE A 285 -12.58 -15.36 -17.82
C PHE A 285 -11.95 -15.97 -19.09
N GLU A 286 -12.11 -15.33 -20.25
CA GLU A 286 -11.47 -15.80 -21.49
C GLU A 286 -9.95 -15.66 -21.51
N THR A 287 -9.40 -14.82 -20.61
CA THR A 287 -8.00 -14.43 -20.65
C THR A 287 -7.24 -14.66 -19.35
N LEU A 288 -7.93 -14.81 -18.22
CA LEU A 288 -7.34 -14.97 -16.91
C LEU A 288 -7.29 -16.43 -16.46
N ILE A 289 -6.21 -16.79 -15.79
CA ILE A 289 -6.08 -17.99 -14.99
C ILE A 289 -5.57 -17.63 -13.59
N VAL A 290 -5.79 -18.53 -12.63
CA VAL A 290 -5.04 -18.53 -11.38
C VAL A 290 -3.64 -19.04 -11.66
N ASN A 291 -2.63 -18.42 -11.07
CA ASN A 291 -1.24 -18.80 -11.29
C ASN A 291 -1.01 -20.29 -10.89
N PRO A 292 -0.56 -21.16 -11.81
CA PRO A 292 -0.34 -22.58 -11.53
C PRO A 292 0.67 -22.83 -10.39
N GLU A 293 1.63 -21.93 -10.18
CA GLU A 293 2.60 -22.04 -9.10
C GLU A 293 2.01 -21.77 -7.70
N LEU A 294 0.82 -21.14 -7.66
CA LEU A 294 0.19 -20.62 -6.46
C LEU A 294 -1.20 -21.23 -6.19
N VAL A 295 -1.86 -21.83 -7.18
CA VAL A 295 -3.24 -22.35 -7.07
C VAL A 295 -3.44 -23.26 -5.86
N ASN A 296 -2.55 -24.23 -5.64
CA ASN A 296 -2.62 -25.13 -4.48
C ASN A 296 -2.16 -24.48 -3.17
N LYS A 297 -1.48 -23.33 -3.23
CA LYS A 297 -0.93 -22.64 -2.05
C LYS A 297 -1.91 -21.64 -1.45
N ILE A 298 -2.89 -21.19 -2.22
CA ILE A 298 -3.94 -20.26 -1.76
C ILE A 298 -5.17 -20.99 -1.22
N GLU A 299 -5.24 -22.31 -1.35
CA GLU A 299 -6.33 -23.12 -0.81
C GLU A 299 -6.45 -22.94 0.71
N GLY A 300 -7.65 -22.59 1.18
CA GLY A 300 -7.93 -22.33 2.59
C GLY A 300 -7.38 -20.99 3.13
N GLU A 301 -6.72 -20.20 2.28
CA GLU A 301 -6.07 -18.94 2.69
C GLU A 301 -6.92 -17.71 2.34
N VAL A 302 -6.66 -16.62 3.07
CA VAL A 302 -7.22 -15.29 2.73
C VAL A 302 -6.28 -14.60 1.75
N VAL A 303 -6.83 -14.14 0.63
CA VAL A 303 -6.09 -13.49 -0.44
C VAL A 303 -6.59 -12.06 -0.67
N CYS A 304 -5.69 -11.14 -0.98
CA CYS A 304 -6.01 -9.75 -1.32
C CYS A 304 -5.50 -9.40 -2.72
N ILE A 305 -6.39 -8.83 -3.54
CA ILE A 305 -6.06 -8.27 -4.85
C ILE A 305 -6.10 -6.75 -4.75
N ILE A 306 -5.00 -6.09 -5.13
CA ILE A 306 -4.89 -4.64 -5.20
C ILE A 306 -5.09 -4.18 -6.65
N ASP A 307 -5.93 -3.18 -6.87
CA ASP A 307 -6.21 -2.62 -8.20
C ASP A 307 -6.18 -1.07 -8.18
N ASP A 308 -6.13 -0.45 -9.37
CA ASP A 308 -6.16 1.00 -9.48
C ASP A 308 -7.56 1.55 -9.23
N TYR A 309 -8.53 1.14 -10.05
CA TYR A 309 -9.86 1.70 -10.06
C TYR A 309 -10.96 0.68 -10.33
N ILE A 310 -12.01 0.76 -9.52
CA ILE A 310 -13.25 0.04 -9.75
C ILE A 310 -14.24 0.94 -10.48
N THR A 311 -14.82 0.44 -11.56
CA THR A 311 -16.01 1.06 -12.18
C THR A 311 -17.26 0.29 -11.75
N ASN A 312 -17.65 -0.73 -12.52
CA ASN A 312 -18.86 -1.51 -12.28
C ASN A 312 -18.64 -2.79 -11.47
N GLY A 313 -17.38 -3.15 -11.15
CA GLY A 313 -17.05 -4.31 -10.32
C GLY A 313 -16.69 -5.60 -11.07
N TYR A 314 -16.86 -5.68 -12.39
CA TYR A 314 -16.67 -6.94 -13.13
C TYR A 314 -15.26 -7.55 -13.04
N SER A 315 -14.20 -6.76 -12.96
CA SER A 315 -12.84 -7.27 -12.71
C SER A 315 -12.72 -7.90 -11.32
N ALA A 316 -13.27 -7.23 -10.29
CA ALA A 316 -13.30 -7.73 -8.92
C ALA A 316 -14.11 -9.03 -8.82
N GLU A 317 -15.24 -9.09 -9.51
CA GLU A 317 -16.07 -10.28 -9.64
C GLU A 317 -15.34 -11.42 -10.37
N ALA A 318 -14.58 -11.14 -11.42
CA ALA A 318 -13.79 -12.18 -12.10
C ALA A 318 -12.73 -12.76 -11.14
N ALA A 319 -12.00 -11.90 -10.43
CA ALA A 319 -11.03 -12.32 -9.41
C ALA A 319 -11.69 -13.17 -8.30
N LYS A 320 -12.85 -12.73 -7.80
CA LYS A 320 -13.66 -13.48 -6.83
C LYS A 320 -13.92 -14.91 -7.29
N HIS A 321 -14.52 -15.08 -8.46
CA HIS A 321 -14.92 -16.41 -8.92
C HIS A 321 -13.72 -17.34 -9.15
N LEU A 322 -12.63 -16.83 -9.74
CA LEU A 322 -11.45 -17.65 -10.00
C LEU A 322 -10.73 -18.05 -8.73
N LEU A 323 -10.51 -17.13 -7.80
CA LEU A 323 -9.78 -17.39 -6.57
C LEU A 323 -10.59 -18.26 -5.59
N LEU A 324 -11.91 -18.05 -5.51
CA LEU A 324 -12.78 -18.94 -4.72
C LEU A 324 -12.89 -20.34 -5.35
N ALA A 325 -12.93 -20.44 -6.68
CA ALA A 325 -12.90 -21.74 -7.37
C ALA A 325 -11.56 -22.48 -7.19
N ALA A 326 -10.45 -21.75 -7.01
CA ALA A 326 -9.16 -22.30 -6.60
C ALA A 326 -9.11 -22.71 -5.13
N GLY A 327 -10.18 -22.53 -4.35
CA GLY A 327 -10.26 -22.93 -2.96
C GLY A 327 -9.81 -21.88 -1.95
N ALA A 328 -9.59 -20.61 -2.36
CA ALA A 328 -9.34 -19.53 -1.40
C ALA A 328 -10.49 -19.45 -0.39
N LYS A 329 -10.15 -19.26 0.88
CA LYS A 329 -11.15 -19.13 1.96
C LYS A 329 -11.93 -17.83 1.82
N GLU A 330 -11.22 -16.76 1.49
CA GLU A 330 -11.76 -15.41 1.38
C GLU A 330 -10.93 -14.59 0.39
N VAL A 331 -11.62 -13.75 -0.39
CA VAL A 331 -11.02 -12.85 -1.39
C VAL A 331 -11.35 -11.42 -1.01
N ILE A 332 -10.33 -10.59 -0.80
CA ILE A 332 -10.48 -9.16 -0.59
C ILE A 332 -10.02 -8.44 -1.85
N PHE A 333 -10.88 -7.60 -2.42
CA PHE A 333 -10.54 -6.76 -3.56
C PHE A 333 -10.43 -5.31 -3.09
N LEU A 334 -9.22 -4.77 -3.09
CA LEU A 334 -8.90 -3.43 -2.59
C LEU A 334 -8.44 -2.54 -3.73
N ALA A 335 -9.15 -1.44 -3.98
CA ALA A 335 -8.78 -0.49 -5.02
C ALA A 335 -8.46 0.90 -4.47
N PHE A 336 -7.57 1.62 -5.15
CA PHE A 336 -7.28 3.01 -4.79
C PHE A 336 -8.47 3.94 -4.97
N GLY A 337 -9.23 3.75 -6.05
CA GLY A 337 -10.40 4.58 -6.32
C GLY A 337 -11.59 3.82 -6.88
N LYS A 338 -12.77 4.39 -6.74
CA LYS A 338 -13.98 3.89 -7.39
C LYS A 338 -14.73 5.01 -8.10
N PHE A 339 -15.11 4.73 -9.34
CA PHE A 339 -16.03 5.55 -10.11
C PHE A 339 -17.49 5.14 -9.83
N GLY A 340 -18.34 6.14 -9.66
CA GLY A 340 -19.75 5.98 -9.32
C GLY A 340 -20.01 5.25 -8.01
N THR A 341 -21.28 4.92 -7.78
CA THR A 341 -21.77 4.18 -6.61
C THR A 341 -22.29 2.78 -6.96
N LYS A 342 -22.43 2.48 -8.26
CA LYS A 342 -22.96 1.21 -8.76
C LYS A 342 -21.90 0.12 -8.67
N TYR A 343 -22.30 -1.06 -8.23
CA TYR A 343 -21.50 -2.26 -8.25
C TYR A 343 -22.37 -3.45 -8.66
N TYR A 344 -21.94 -4.21 -9.65
CA TYR A 344 -22.67 -5.37 -10.13
C TYR A 344 -22.03 -6.61 -9.52
N SER A 345 -22.70 -7.19 -8.52
CA SER A 345 -22.30 -8.51 -8.02
C SER A 345 -22.83 -9.57 -8.97
N THR A 346 -21.98 -10.47 -9.42
CA THR A 346 -22.32 -11.50 -10.38
C THR A 346 -22.21 -12.87 -9.74
N ASN A 347 -22.94 -13.83 -10.28
CA ASN A 347 -22.82 -15.22 -9.91
C ASN A 347 -22.52 -16.03 -11.17
N TYR A 348 -21.37 -16.69 -11.15
CA TYR A 348 -20.91 -17.58 -12.22
C TYR A 348 -20.60 -18.96 -11.66
N LYS A 349 -20.99 -19.97 -12.42
CA LYS A 349 -20.57 -21.35 -12.20
C LYS A 349 -19.27 -21.61 -12.94
N ILE A 350 -18.18 -21.82 -12.20
CA ILE A 350 -16.87 -22.18 -12.74
C ILE A 350 -16.68 -23.70 -12.63
N LYS A 351 -16.25 -24.35 -13.73
CA LYS A 351 -15.95 -25.79 -13.75
C LYS A 351 -14.63 -26.05 -14.45
N GLY A 352 -13.86 -27.01 -13.94
CA GLY A 352 -12.54 -27.37 -14.47
C GLY A 352 -11.41 -26.76 -13.65
N ASP A 353 -10.20 -26.78 -14.21
CA ASP A 353 -9.00 -26.30 -13.54
C ASP A 353 -8.78 -24.82 -13.89
N VAL A 354 -8.97 -23.95 -12.90
CA VAL A 354 -8.81 -22.50 -13.04
C VAL A 354 -7.36 -22.04 -13.27
N SER A 355 -6.39 -22.95 -13.15
CA SER A 355 -4.99 -22.69 -13.49
C SER A 355 -4.62 -23.05 -14.93
N SER A 356 -5.51 -23.72 -15.66
CA SER A 356 -5.24 -24.14 -17.04
C SER A 356 -6.47 -23.99 -17.94
N ASN A 357 -7.40 -24.93 -17.87
CA ASN A 357 -8.60 -25.00 -18.70
C ASN A 357 -9.85 -25.12 -17.82
N TYR A 358 -10.68 -24.07 -17.85
CA TYR A 358 -11.96 -24.03 -17.18
C TYR A 358 -13.05 -23.48 -18.09
N THR A 359 -14.29 -23.72 -17.70
CA THR A 359 -15.51 -23.18 -18.31
C THR A 359 -16.25 -22.35 -17.29
N TYR A 360 -17.03 -21.38 -17.77
CA TYR A 360 -17.81 -20.48 -16.94
C TYR A 360 -19.22 -20.34 -17.51
N GLU A 361 -20.22 -20.26 -16.63
CA GLU A 361 -21.63 -20.08 -16.99
C GLU A 361 -22.22 -18.97 -16.12
N PHE A 362 -22.78 -17.94 -16.74
CA PHE A 362 -23.43 -16.83 -16.03
C PHE A 362 -24.78 -17.29 -15.49
N GLU A 363 -25.01 -17.12 -14.19
CA GLU A 363 -26.28 -17.51 -13.56
C GLU A 363 -27.14 -16.27 -13.26
N SER A 364 -26.57 -15.25 -12.64
CA SER A 364 -27.31 -14.05 -12.26
C SER A 364 -26.40 -12.85 -11.95
N GLU A 365 -26.99 -11.66 -11.87
CA GLU A 365 -26.35 -10.47 -11.33
C GLU A 365 -27.30 -9.68 -10.43
N LEU A 366 -26.73 -8.96 -9.46
CA LEU A 366 -27.40 -8.06 -8.56
C LEU A 366 -26.71 -6.70 -8.61
N LEU A 367 -27.48 -5.67 -8.94
CA LEU A 367 -27.03 -4.29 -8.80
C LEU A 367 -27.05 -3.88 -7.32
N CYS A 368 -25.87 -3.70 -6.76
CA CYS A 368 -25.66 -3.08 -5.47
C CYS A 368 -25.44 -1.58 -5.72
N GLU A 369 -26.44 -0.76 -5.42
CA GLU A 369 -26.36 0.70 -5.53
C GLU A 369 -26.75 1.33 -4.21
N ARG A 370 -25.86 2.16 -3.67
CA ARG A 370 -26.03 2.99 -2.46
C ARG A 370 -26.22 2.24 -1.14
N VAL A 371 -26.98 1.15 -1.11
CA VAL A 371 -27.27 0.34 0.07
C VAL A 371 -27.09 -1.15 -0.28
N TYR A 372 -26.49 -1.91 0.63
CA TYR A 372 -26.42 -3.37 0.59
C TYR A 372 -26.81 -3.90 1.98
N GLU A 373 -27.75 -4.83 2.03
CA GLU A 373 -28.29 -5.40 3.28
C GLU A 373 -28.69 -4.34 4.33
N GLY A 374 -29.29 -3.24 3.87
CA GLY A 374 -29.75 -2.13 4.73
C GLY A 374 -28.64 -1.20 5.23
N LYS A 375 -27.39 -1.38 4.80
CA LYS A 375 -26.26 -0.51 5.14
C LYS A 375 -25.79 0.31 3.95
N GLN A 376 -25.46 1.57 4.18
CA GLN A 376 -24.83 2.40 3.17
C GLN A 376 -23.44 1.85 2.83
N VAL A 377 -23.16 1.69 1.52
CA VAL A 377 -21.91 1.06 1.03
C VAL A 377 -20.88 2.06 0.53
N TYR A 378 -21.20 3.35 0.59
CA TYR A 378 -20.35 4.42 0.09
C TYR A 378 -20.32 5.61 1.05
N ASN A 379 -19.15 6.24 1.18
CA ASN A 379 -18.95 7.38 2.05
C ASN A 379 -18.90 8.70 1.26
N ASN A 380 -19.92 9.54 1.41
CA ASN A 380 -19.93 10.88 0.79
C ASN A 380 -18.87 11.83 1.38
N GLY A 381 -18.43 11.59 2.61
CA GLY A 381 -17.41 12.39 3.30
C GLY A 381 -16.02 12.24 2.70
N ASN A 382 -15.76 11.19 1.92
CA ASN A 382 -14.43 10.90 1.38
C ASN A 382 -13.90 11.98 0.40
N ASN A 383 -14.77 12.78 -0.23
CA ASN A 383 -14.33 13.94 -1.04
C ASN A 383 -13.56 14.98 -0.21
N SER A 384 -13.92 15.14 1.07
CA SER A 384 -13.21 16.05 1.96
C SER A 384 -11.80 15.55 2.30
N GLU A 385 -11.58 14.23 2.31
CA GLU A 385 -10.24 13.64 2.48
C GLU A 385 -9.36 13.93 1.26
N ILE A 386 -9.90 13.76 0.05
CA ILE A 386 -9.18 14.07 -1.20
C ILE A 386 -8.65 15.51 -1.19
N SER A 387 -9.48 16.48 -0.76
CA SER A 387 -9.08 17.89 -0.71
C SER A 387 -7.89 18.15 0.23
N ARG A 388 -7.71 17.35 1.29
CA ARG A 388 -6.60 17.49 2.25
C ARG A 388 -5.24 17.12 1.64
N PHE A 389 -5.22 16.37 0.53
CA PHE A 389 -3.98 16.09 -0.20
C PHE A 389 -3.45 17.31 -0.96
N ASN A 390 -4.22 18.39 -1.08
CA ASN A 390 -3.79 19.60 -1.80
C ASN A 390 -2.53 20.23 -1.20
N GLU A 391 -2.33 20.09 0.11
CA GLU A 391 -1.15 20.61 0.82
C GLU A 391 0.12 19.77 0.57
N LEU A 392 -0.03 18.57 -0.02
CA LEU A 392 1.06 17.63 -0.28
C LEU A 392 1.43 17.54 -1.77
N ILE A 393 0.67 18.18 -2.67
CA ILE A 393 0.72 17.96 -4.14
C ILE A 393 0.80 19.25 -4.94
#